data_AF-A0A951XW61-F1
#
_entry.id   AF-A0A951XW61-F1
#
_cell.length_a   1.000
_cell.length_b   1.000
_cell.length_c   1.000
_cell.angle_alpha   90.00
_cell.angle_beta   90.00
_cell.angle_gamma   90.00
#
_symmetry.space_group_name_H-M   'P 1'
#
loop_
_entity.id
_entity.type
_entity.pdbx_description
1 polymer ?
#
loop_
_entity_poly.entity_id
_entity_poly.type
_entity_poly.pdbx_seq_one_letter_code
_entity_poly.pdbx_strand_id
1 'polypeptide(L)'
;MTPLQAVAQRSLCAGVGVILPTAGGNNPDVLAAVRLLAEQEPHSILILCGNARSRVAARAAQYKMVDCITYDLPAGKDGFLATNSLLAFCVLLARAYSAASGRRPDLPKHYRELLGERESSLRSTSAHAELRDLLHRGTLLVLHGPATASGAVDIESKFAEAALGNVQVCDYRQFAHGRHHWLAKRAAESAVLSLESQDEQTVASQTLALLPASVPAQRVRIPHRGWLANLAALTRGLYLVSAAGRCRGIDPGRPGVPSFGRKLYHSNAFRERSRNNGVTAWRARAVERKAAETLEQLTDDDRLTFWLGALGATLAHLSAARFGAIVFDYDGTLCSEDHRLGPLPSSIAQALSDLTAAGITIGIATGRGKSVRTRLREALPRKYWRQVVVGYYNGSQILSLNSNAVPDGSENVGEELMPVARALGADRLLAQGTLTLRPKQITLDLIRGMSLEALHEHVEAIANRVATHPVRVMRSGHSVDVVPASVSKLEVVAHIQKTARIADTDAVLRIGDRGRWPGNDAHLLASPYGLSVHEVSSDPETCWNLAPAGFRGSQATLWYLGHLKMTKQGLRFDLKGMTP
;
A
#
# COMPACT_ATOMS: atom_id res chain seq x y z
N MET A 1 4.13 -3.92 14.72
CA MET A 1 5.13 -2.86 14.52
C MET A 1 4.55 -1.55 15.02
N THR A 2 5.27 -0.79 15.84
CA THR A 2 4.84 0.55 16.29
C THR A 2 5.19 1.61 15.24
N PRO A 3 4.60 2.83 15.28
CA PRO A 3 5.03 3.95 14.43
C PRO A 3 6.54 4.22 14.51
N LEU A 4 7.13 4.08 15.71
CA LEU A 4 8.57 4.25 15.92
C LEU A 4 9.39 3.21 15.15
N GLN A 5 8.99 1.95 15.22
CA GLN A 5 9.66 0.86 14.50
C GLN A 5 9.52 1.04 12.98
N ALA A 6 8.33 1.42 12.50
CA ALA A 6 8.07 1.63 11.07
C ALA A 6 8.98 2.72 10.48
N VAL A 7 9.14 3.83 11.19
CA VAL A 7 10.01 4.93 10.73
C VAL A 7 11.50 4.55 10.80
N ALA A 8 11.90 3.75 11.80
CA ALA A 8 13.29 3.32 11.95
C ALA A 8 13.73 2.35 10.84
N GLN A 9 12.80 1.57 10.28
CA GLN A 9 13.07 0.51 9.32
C GLN A 9 12.98 0.97 7.86
N ARG A 10 13.85 1.89 7.44
CA ARG A 10 13.83 2.51 6.10
C ARG A 10 14.01 1.52 4.94
N SER A 11 14.74 0.43 5.14
CA SER A 11 15.06 -0.56 4.09
C SER A 11 13.98 -1.61 3.87
N LEU A 12 12.99 -1.73 4.76
CA LEU A 12 11.98 -2.78 4.74
C LEU A 12 10.72 -2.44 3.94
N CYS A 13 10.63 -1.23 3.36
CA CYS A 13 9.39 -0.73 2.78
C CYS A 13 9.18 -1.09 1.31
N ALA A 14 10.25 -1.33 0.54
CA ALA A 14 10.12 -1.68 -0.88
C ALA A 14 9.41 -3.04 -1.02
N GLY A 15 8.19 -3.03 -1.59
CA GLY A 15 7.37 -4.24 -1.76
C GLY A 15 6.40 -4.56 -0.62
N VAL A 16 6.38 -3.77 0.47
CA VAL A 16 5.48 -4.00 1.61
C VAL A 16 4.26 -3.09 1.54
N GLY A 17 3.07 -3.63 1.83
CA GLY A 17 1.86 -2.85 2.09
C GLY A 17 1.75 -2.47 3.58
N VAL A 18 1.46 -1.21 3.87
CA VAL A 18 1.37 -0.69 5.25
C VAL A 18 -0.07 -0.34 5.59
N ILE A 19 -0.58 -0.85 6.72
CA ILE A 19 -1.89 -0.47 7.27
C ILE A 19 -1.70 0.31 8.58
N LEU A 20 -2.24 1.53 8.64
CA LEU A 20 -2.15 2.44 9.78
C LEU A 20 -3.55 2.72 10.35
N PRO A 21 -4.02 1.95 11.36
CA PRO A 21 -5.25 2.28 12.06
C PRO A 21 -5.04 3.45 13.03
N THR A 22 -5.97 4.41 13.03
CA THR A 22 -5.96 5.53 13.98
C THR A 22 -7.38 6.00 14.33
N ALA A 23 -7.74 5.92 15.61
CA ALA A 23 -9.09 6.27 16.06
C ALA A 23 -9.42 7.75 15.78
N GLY A 24 -8.67 8.67 16.39
CA GLY A 24 -8.92 10.11 16.24
C GLY A 24 -8.13 10.80 15.13
N GLY A 25 -7.12 10.15 14.54
CA GLY A 25 -6.27 10.72 13.48
C GLY A 25 -5.47 11.97 13.87
N ASN A 26 -5.24 12.17 15.18
CA ASN A 26 -4.53 13.33 15.73
C ASN A 26 -3.30 12.96 16.56
N ASN A 27 -2.95 11.67 16.63
CA ASN A 27 -1.75 11.22 17.32
C ASN A 27 -0.49 11.77 16.60
N PRO A 28 0.42 12.48 17.30
CA PRO A 28 1.64 13.04 16.70
C PRO A 28 2.54 11.99 16.03
N ASP A 29 2.65 10.80 16.61
CA ASP A 29 3.48 9.72 16.09
C ASP A 29 2.92 9.16 14.78
N VAL A 30 1.60 8.99 14.70
CA VAL A 30 0.93 8.57 13.47
C VAL A 30 1.08 9.64 12.39
N LEU A 31 0.97 10.93 12.74
CA LEU A 31 1.17 12.03 11.78
C LEU A 31 2.59 12.05 11.19
N ALA A 32 3.59 11.82 12.04
CA ALA A 32 4.98 11.72 11.60
C ALA A 32 5.21 10.46 10.74
N ALA A 33 4.68 9.32 11.17
CA ALA A 33 4.79 8.06 10.45
C ALA A 33 4.17 8.13 9.06
N VAL A 34 2.98 8.72 8.90
CA VAL A 34 2.33 8.86 7.59
C VAL A 34 3.22 9.62 6.60
N ARG A 35 3.81 10.74 7.02
CA ARG A 35 4.72 11.52 6.18
C ARG A 35 5.96 10.70 5.82
N LEU A 36 6.65 10.17 6.83
CA LEU A 36 7.92 9.48 6.64
C LEU A 36 7.75 8.19 5.83
N LEU A 37 6.66 7.46 6.02
CA LEU A 37 6.33 6.28 5.22
C LEU A 37 5.98 6.69 3.78
N ALA A 38 5.20 7.75 3.57
CA ALA A 38 4.93 8.24 2.22
C ALA A 38 6.24 8.61 1.49
N GLU A 39 7.18 9.25 2.18
CA GLU A 39 8.49 9.61 1.62
C GLU A 39 9.43 8.41 1.39
N GLN A 40 9.26 7.32 2.15
CA GLN A 40 9.95 6.04 1.91
C GLN A 40 9.36 5.26 0.73
N GLU A 41 8.12 5.57 0.37
CA GLU A 41 7.42 5.02 -0.79
C GLU A 41 7.30 3.47 -0.73
N PRO A 42 6.58 2.90 0.25
CA PRO A 42 6.26 1.48 0.26
C PRO A 42 5.37 1.09 -0.95
N HIS A 43 5.03 -0.20 -1.09
CA HIS A 43 4.15 -0.63 -2.19
C HIS A 43 2.80 0.07 -2.11
N SER A 44 2.18 0.09 -0.92
CA SER A 44 0.91 0.79 -0.66
C SER A 44 0.83 1.25 0.79
N ILE A 45 0.04 2.30 1.04
CA ILE A 45 -0.28 2.78 2.39
C ILE A 45 -1.80 2.90 2.49
N LEU A 46 -2.39 2.16 3.42
CA LEU A 46 -3.77 2.27 3.82
C LEU A 46 -3.87 2.86 5.22
N ILE A 47 -4.59 3.96 5.36
CA ILE A 47 -4.94 4.54 6.65
C ILE A 47 -6.41 4.26 6.92
N LEU A 48 -6.70 3.65 8.07
CA LEU A 48 -8.06 3.50 8.60
C LEU A 48 -8.26 4.54 9.70
N CYS A 49 -9.03 5.58 9.41
CA CYS A 49 -9.23 6.70 10.33
C CYS A 49 -10.67 6.78 10.84
N GLY A 50 -10.85 6.90 12.16
CA GLY A 50 -12.17 7.02 12.79
C GLY A 50 -12.81 8.41 12.70
N ASN A 51 -12.16 9.35 11.99
CA ASN A 51 -12.59 10.74 11.86
C ASN A 51 -12.14 11.34 10.52
N ALA A 52 -13.11 11.68 9.66
CA ALA A 52 -12.83 12.25 8.35
C ALA A 52 -12.16 13.65 8.38
N ARG A 53 -12.36 14.42 9.45
CA ARG A 53 -11.79 15.78 9.62
C ARG A 53 -10.51 15.79 10.46
N SER A 54 -9.74 14.71 10.39
CA SER A 54 -8.51 14.55 11.18
C SER A 54 -7.28 15.16 10.50
N ARG A 55 -6.25 15.46 11.28
CA ARG A 55 -4.96 15.93 10.74
C ARG A 55 -4.28 14.86 9.87
N VAL A 56 -4.47 13.58 10.20
CA VAL A 56 -3.94 12.47 9.40
C VAL A 56 -4.62 12.44 8.03
N ALA A 57 -5.94 12.62 7.95
CA ALA A 57 -6.64 12.67 6.67
C ALA A 57 -6.13 13.83 5.78
N ALA A 58 -5.94 15.02 6.38
CA ALA A 58 -5.38 16.17 5.67
C ALA A 58 -3.93 15.94 5.19
N ARG A 59 -3.11 15.24 6.01
CA ARG A 59 -1.73 14.88 5.62
C ARG A 59 -1.71 13.82 4.52
N ALA A 60 -2.56 12.81 4.62
CA ALA A 60 -2.68 11.73 3.64
C ALA A 60 -3.06 12.28 2.26
N ALA A 61 -3.97 13.26 2.21
CA ALA A 61 -4.40 13.91 0.97
C ALA A 61 -3.28 14.61 0.18
N GLN A 62 -2.12 14.85 0.80
CA GLN A 62 -0.94 15.40 0.12
C GLN A 62 -0.23 14.37 -0.76
N TYR A 63 -0.50 13.07 -0.58
CA TYR A 63 0.15 11.97 -1.28
C TYR A 63 -0.90 11.08 -1.93
N LYS A 64 -1.00 11.09 -3.25
CA LYS A 64 -2.00 10.28 -3.96
C LYS A 64 -1.80 8.77 -3.81
N MET A 65 -0.61 8.33 -3.40
CA MET A 65 -0.30 6.92 -3.13
C MET A 65 -0.82 6.43 -1.76
N VAL A 66 -1.42 7.31 -0.95
CA VAL A 66 -1.94 6.99 0.37
C VAL A 66 -3.46 6.90 0.30
N ASP A 67 -3.99 5.71 0.51
CA ASP A 67 -5.42 5.48 0.65
C ASP A 67 -5.84 5.80 2.08
N CYS A 68 -6.65 6.84 2.26
CA CYS A 68 -7.19 7.20 3.58
C CYS A 68 -8.69 6.90 3.62
N ILE A 69 -9.05 5.74 4.18
CA ILE A 69 -10.43 5.36 4.40
C ILE A 69 -10.87 5.90 5.76
N THR A 70 -11.88 6.76 5.73
CA THR A 70 -12.45 7.37 6.93
C THR A 70 -13.77 6.70 7.27
N TYR A 71 -13.93 6.31 8.53
CA TYR A 71 -15.17 5.74 9.06
C TYR A 71 -15.52 6.47 10.36
N ASP A 72 -16.43 7.44 10.28
CA ASP A 72 -16.89 8.17 11.46
C ASP A 72 -17.62 7.19 12.40
N LEU A 73 -17.02 6.96 13.58
CA LEU A 73 -17.52 5.99 14.53
C LEU A 73 -18.90 6.39 15.06
N PRO A 74 -19.94 5.53 14.94
CA PRO A 74 -21.29 5.85 15.42
C PRO A 74 -21.35 6.10 16.92
N ALA A 75 -20.47 5.46 17.70
CA ALA A 75 -20.35 5.63 19.15
C ALA A 75 -19.64 6.95 19.54
N GLY A 76 -19.14 7.72 18.58
CA GLY A 76 -18.34 8.90 18.83
C GLY A 76 -16.89 8.56 19.21
N LYS A 77 -16.30 9.42 20.05
CA LYS A 77 -14.90 9.26 20.49
C LYS A 77 -14.80 8.25 21.62
N ASP A 78 -13.76 7.43 21.56
CA ASP A 78 -13.36 6.60 22.70
C ASP A 78 -12.89 7.48 23.87
N GLY A 79 -12.85 6.86 25.06
CA GLY A 79 -12.20 7.43 26.23
C GLY A 79 -10.67 7.41 26.10
N PHE A 80 -9.98 7.38 27.24
CA PHE A 80 -8.52 7.23 27.26
C PHE A 80 -8.07 5.92 26.59
N LEU A 81 -8.74 4.81 26.91
CA LEU A 81 -8.50 3.52 26.28
C LEU A 81 -9.37 3.35 25.02
N ALA A 82 -8.77 2.80 23.97
CA ALA A 82 -9.50 2.41 22.76
C ALA A 82 -10.48 1.27 23.06
N THR A 83 -11.73 1.43 22.65
CA THR A 83 -12.81 0.45 22.83
C THR A 83 -13.63 0.30 21.55
N ASN A 84 -14.50 1.27 21.25
CA ASN A 84 -15.37 1.22 20.08
C ASN A 84 -14.57 1.31 18.80
N SER A 85 -13.51 2.13 18.75
CA SER A 85 -12.68 2.24 17.56
C SER A 85 -11.96 0.93 17.25
N LEU A 86 -11.46 0.25 18.28
CA LEU A 86 -10.76 -1.02 18.14
C LEU A 86 -11.71 -2.09 17.56
N LEU A 87 -12.89 -2.24 18.18
CA LEU A 87 -13.91 -3.19 17.71
C LEU A 87 -14.35 -2.87 16.27
N ALA A 88 -14.62 -1.59 15.97
CA ALA A 88 -15.04 -1.17 14.64
C ALA A 88 -13.97 -1.48 13.59
N PHE A 89 -12.70 -1.16 13.83
CA PHE A 89 -11.63 -1.43 12.87
C PHE A 89 -11.39 -2.92 12.67
N CYS A 90 -11.42 -3.73 13.72
CA CYS A 90 -11.32 -5.19 13.59
C CYS A 90 -12.48 -5.76 12.75
N VAL A 91 -13.71 -5.27 12.96
CA VAL A 91 -14.88 -5.67 12.15
C VAL A 91 -14.75 -5.23 10.70
N LEU A 92 -14.31 -3.99 10.45
CA LEU A 92 -14.10 -3.49 9.08
C LEU A 92 -13.04 -4.30 8.35
N LEU A 93 -11.92 -4.61 9.00
CA LEU A 93 -10.86 -5.45 8.44
C LEU A 93 -11.38 -6.87 8.17
N ALA A 94 -12.10 -7.50 9.09
CA ALA A 94 -12.68 -8.83 8.88
C ALA A 94 -13.62 -8.87 7.67
N ARG A 95 -14.46 -7.83 7.51
CA ARG A 95 -15.33 -7.67 6.33
C ARG A 95 -14.53 -7.49 5.05
N ALA A 96 -13.51 -6.63 5.08
CA ALA A 96 -12.65 -6.35 3.92
C ALA A 96 -11.90 -7.60 3.45
N TYR A 97 -11.25 -8.33 4.36
CA TYR A 97 -10.54 -9.57 4.03
C TYR A 97 -11.48 -10.67 3.52
N SER A 98 -12.67 -10.78 4.10
CA SER A 98 -13.68 -11.75 3.61
C SER A 98 -14.11 -11.41 2.18
N ALA A 99 -14.47 -10.14 1.93
CA ALA A 99 -14.87 -9.67 0.61
C ALA A 99 -13.75 -9.86 -0.43
N ALA A 100 -12.51 -9.50 -0.08
CA ALA A 100 -11.34 -9.71 -0.93
C ALA A 100 -11.10 -11.20 -1.25
N SER A 101 -11.42 -12.09 -0.31
CA SER A 101 -11.33 -13.55 -0.48
C SER A 101 -12.55 -14.15 -1.19
N GLY A 102 -13.53 -13.35 -1.61
CA GLY A 102 -14.78 -13.85 -2.21
C GLY A 102 -15.68 -14.59 -1.23
N ARG A 103 -15.47 -14.41 0.07
CA ARG A 103 -16.24 -15.04 1.15
C ARG A 103 -17.13 -13.98 1.80
N ARG A 104 -18.25 -14.41 2.37
CA ARG A 104 -19.00 -13.54 3.28
C ARG A 104 -18.36 -13.66 4.67
N PRO A 105 -18.16 -12.53 5.37
CA PRO A 105 -17.69 -12.58 6.75
C PRO A 105 -18.75 -13.29 7.61
N ASP A 106 -18.34 -14.34 8.32
CA ASP A 106 -19.19 -15.04 9.28
C ASP A 106 -19.25 -14.26 10.61
N LEU A 107 -19.71 -13.01 10.53
CA LEU A 107 -19.92 -12.15 11.68
C LEU A 107 -21.33 -12.39 12.24
N PRO A 108 -21.48 -12.58 13.57
CA PRO A 108 -22.79 -12.67 14.18
C PRO A 108 -23.65 -11.42 13.94
N LYS A 109 -24.97 -11.61 13.82
CA LYS A 109 -25.90 -10.49 13.58
C LYS A 109 -26.06 -9.63 14.82
N HIS A 110 -25.97 -10.25 16.00
CA HIS A 110 -26.15 -9.57 17.27
C HIS A 110 -24.88 -9.66 18.13
N TYR A 111 -24.55 -8.56 18.80
CA TYR A 111 -23.37 -8.49 19.67
C TYR A 111 -23.36 -9.54 20.80
N ARG A 112 -24.54 -9.92 21.32
CA ARG A 112 -24.68 -11.01 22.29
C ARG A 112 -24.17 -12.37 21.78
N GLU A 113 -24.30 -12.63 20.49
CA GLU A 113 -23.86 -13.88 19.86
C GLU A 113 -22.33 -13.91 19.75
N LEU A 114 -21.70 -12.76 19.53
CA LEU A 114 -20.24 -12.64 19.62
C LEU A 114 -19.73 -12.98 21.03
N LEU A 115 -20.46 -12.56 22.07
CA LEU A 115 -20.07 -12.81 23.46
C LEU A 115 -20.41 -14.23 23.96
N GLY A 116 -21.41 -14.86 23.34
CA GLY A 116 -22.02 -16.11 23.80
C GLY A 116 -22.92 -15.98 25.03
N GLU A 117 -23.17 -14.76 25.48
CA GLU A 117 -23.97 -14.47 26.67
C GLU A 117 -24.53 -13.04 26.61
N ARG A 118 -25.42 -12.71 27.54
CA ARG A 118 -25.98 -11.35 27.63
C ARG A 118 -24.95 -10.40 28.23
N GLU A 119 -24.85 -9.20 27.68
CA GLU A 119 -23.98 -8.14 28.21
C GLU A 119 -24.29 -7.81 29.68
N SER A 120 -25.57 -7.83 30.07
CA SER A 120 -25.98 -7.64 31.46
C SER A 120 -25.37 -8.67 32.41
N SER A 121 -25.12 -9.90 31.94
CA SER A 121 -24.46 -10.94 32.73
C SER A 121 -23.00 -10.59 32.98
N LEU A 122 -22.29 -10.12 31.95
CA LEU A 122 -20.88 -9.68 32.06
C LEU A 122 -20.69 -8.42 32.91
N ARG A 123 -21.73 -7.58 33.00
CA ARG A 123 -21.74 -6.36 33.83
C ARG A 123 -22.35 -6.58 35.22
N SER A 124 -22.79 -7.81 35.53
CA SER A 124 -23.48 -8.11 36.78
C SER A 124 -22.52 -8.04 37.97
N THR A 125 -23.04 -7.63 39.14
CA THR A 125 -22.28 -7.62 40.39
C THR A 125 -21.75 -9.01 40.74
N SER A 126 -22.49 -10.08 40.41
CA SER A 126 -22.05 -11.47 40.62
C SER A 126 -20.85 -11.84 39.75
N ALA A 127 -20.87 -11.52 38.45
CA ALA A 127 -19.71 -11.76 37.57
C ALA A 127 -18.47 -10.98 38.04
N HIS A 128 -18.65 -9.80 38.61
CA HIS A 128 -17.55 -9.04 39.22
C HIS A 128 -17.06 -9.63 40.54
N ALA A 129 -17.95 -10.22 41.33
CA ALA A 129 -17.58 -10.93 42.56
C ALA A 129 -16.73 -12.17 42.25
N GLU A 130 -17.07 -12.93 41.20
CA GLU A 130 -16.32 -14.11 40.75
C GLU A 130 -14.87 -13.78 40.33
N LEU A 131 -14.66 -12.58 39.80
CA LEU A 131 -13.34 -12.10 39.40
C LEU A 131 -12.58 -11.38 40.51
N ARG A 132 -13.23 -11.09 41.64
CA ARG A 132 -12.68 -10.23 42.70
C ARG A 132 -11.39 -10.82 43.29
N ASP A 133 -11.40 -12.10 43.62
CA ASP A 133 -10.23 -12.78 44.20
C ASP A 133 -9.03 -12.79 43.25
N LEU A 134 -9.30 -12.87 41.95
CA LEU A 134 -8.29 -12.81 40.90
C LEU A 134 -7.73 -11.40 40.74
N LEU A 135 -8.60 -10.38 40.73
CA LEU A 135 -8.24 -8.98 40.48
C LEU A 135 -7.58 -8.28 41.69
N HIS A 136 -7.75 -8.83 42.90
CA HIS A 136 -7.03 -8.38 44.09
C HIS A 136 -5.58 -8.84 44.14
N ARG A 137 -5.20 -9.87 43.37
CA ARG A 137 -3.79 -10.29 43.30
C ARG A 137 -2.94 -9.21 42.62
N GLY A 138 -1.68 -9.14 43.03
CA GLY A 138 -0.72 -8.16 42.52
C GLY A 138 -0.35 -8.42 41.06
N THR A 139 -0.30 -9.70 40.66
CA THR A 139 0.03 -10.14 39.30
C THR A 139 -1.06 -11.06 38.74
N LEU A 140 -1.48 -10.79 37.51
CA LEU A 140 -2.42 -11.62 36.77
C LEU A 140 -1.69 -12.28 35.59
N LEU A 141 -1.62 -13.61 35.57
CA LEU A 141 -1.13 -14.36 34.43
C LEU A 141 -2.31 -14.63 33.48
N VAL A 142 -2.25 -14.09 32.27
CA VAL A 142 -3.26 -14.32 31.23
C VAL A 142 -2.73 -15.39 30.28
N LEU A 143 -3.26 -16.61 30.43
CA LEU A 143 -2.98 -17.73 29.54
C LEU A 143 -3.88 -17.67 28.32
N HIS A 144 -3.32 -17.91 27.14
CA HIS A 144 -4.07 -17.83 25.90
C HIS A 144 -3.64 -18.89 24.87
N GLY A 145 -4.49 -19.08 23.87
CA GLY A 145 -4.18 -19.82 22.66
C GLY A 145 -3.88 -18.89 21.48
N PRO A 146 -3.53 -19.42 20.31
CA PRO A 146 -3.42 -18.62 19.08
C PRO A 146 -4.71 -17.84 18.76
N ALA A 147 -5.89 -18.42 18.98
CA ALA A 147 -7.17 -17.80 18.65
C ALA A 147 -7.62 -16.72 19.67
N THR A 148 -6.95 -16.60 20.82
CA THR A 148 -7.27 -15.62 21.88
C THR A 148 -6.13 -14.66 22.20
N ALA A 149 -5.00 -14.76 21.49
CA ALA A 149 -3.79 -13.99 21.73
C ALA A 149 -4.03 -12.48 21.67
N SER A 150 -4.81 -11.99 20.70
CA SER A 150 -5.10 -10.55 20.57
C SER A 150 -5.83 -10.01 21.81
N GLY A 151 -6.76 -10.80 22.36
CA GLY A 151 -7.47 -10.45 23.60
C GLY A 151 -6.54 -10.39 24.80
N ALA A 152 -5.59 -11.33 24.91
CA ALA A 152 -4.62 -11.34 26.01
C ALA A 152 -3.69 -10.12 25.97
N VAL A 153 -3.17 -9.77 24.79
CA VAL A 153 -2.32 -8.59 24.59
C VAL A 153 -3.08 -7.30 24.86
N ASP A 154 -4.34 -7.19 24.41
CA ASP A 154 -5.16 -6.00 24.67
C ASP A 154 -5.51 -5.84 26.16
N ILE A 155 -5.75 -6.95 26.88
CA ILE A 155 -5.93 -6.93 28.35
C ILE A 155 -4.67 -6.37 29.02
N GLU A 156 -3.49 -6.87 28.67
CA GLU A 156 -2.23 -6.38 29.24
C GLU A 156 -2.01 -4.89 28.96
N SER A 157 -2.16 -4.47 27.70
CA SER A 157 -2.04 -3.07 27.29
C SER A 157 -2.96 -2.17 28.12
N LYS A 158 -4.24 -2.55 28.26
CA LYS A 158 -5.21 -1.72 29.01
C LYS A 158 -4.98 -1.73 30.51
N PHE A 159 -4.51 -2.85 31.09
CA PHE A 159 -4.15 -2.91 32.50
C PHE A 159 -2.95 -2.00 32.78
N ALA A 160 -1.94 -1.99 31.91
CA ALA A 160 -0.79 -1.12 32.02
C ALA A 160 -1.16 0.36 31.82
N GLU A 161 -1.90 0.68 30.74
CA GLU A 161 -2.28 2.04 30.38
C GLU A 161 -3.18 2.72 31.44
N ALA A 162 -4.10 1.99 32.05
CA ALA A 162 -4.98 2.50 33.11
C ALA A 162 -4.48 2.19 34.54
N ALA A 163 -3.25 1.67 34.68
CA ALA A 163 -2.63 1.33 35.96
C ALA A 163 -3.49 0.41 36.87
N LEU A 164 -4.14 -0.59 36.28
CA LEU A 164 -5.09 -1.48 36.98
C LEU A 164 -4.39 -2.66 37.68
N GLY A 165 -3.21 -3.06 37.21
CA GLY A 165 -2.43 -4.16 37.78
C GLY A 165 -1.32 -4.64 36.85
N ASN A 166 -0.50 -5.57 37.34
CA ASN A 166 0.55 -6.19 36.54
C ASN A 166 -0.01 -7.41 35.81
N VAL A 167 0.08 -7.44 34.49
CA VAL A 167 -0.39 -8.56 33.67
C VAL A 167 0.79 -9.22 32.97
N GLN A 168 0.88 -10.54 33.08
CA GLN A 168 1.83 -11.34 32.31
C GLN A 168 1.08 -12.17 31.27
N VAL A 169 1.33 -11.88 29.99
CA VAL A 169 0.75 -12.62 28.87
C VAL A 169 1.68 -13.76 28.49
N CYS A 170 1.13 -14.97 28.34
CA CYS A 170 1.82 -16.08 27.71
C CYS A 170 0.86 -17.11 27.14
N ASP A 171 1.26 -17.79 26.07
CA ASP A 171 0.49 -18.93 25.60
C ASP A 171 0.68 -20.15 26.52
N TYR A 172 -0.25 -21.12 26.43
CA TYR A 172 -0.23 -22.31 27.28
C TYR A 172 1.09 -23.11 27.20
N ARG A 173 1.77 -23.13 26.04
CA ARG A 173 3.02 -23.87 25.87
C ARG A 173 4.20 -23.08 26.43
N GLN A 174 4.28 -21.77 26.18
CA GLN A 174 5.26 -20.90 26.85
C GLN A 174 5.15 -20.96 28.38
N PHE A 175 3.93 -21.11 28.90
CA PHE A 175 3.70 -21.33 30.33
C PHE A 175 4.39 -22.61 30.84
N ALA A 176 4.19 -23.72 30.14
CA ALA A 176 4.85 -24.98 30.43
C ALA A 176 6.39 -24.89 30.30
N HIS A 177 6.89 -24.07 29.37
CA HIS A 177 8.33 -23.87 29.12
C HIS A 177 8.94 -22.73 29.96
N GLY A 178 8.77 -22.82 31.28
CA GLY A 178 9.52 -22.02 32.27
C GLY A 178 8.75 -20.86 32.92
N ARG A 179 7.71 -20.31 32.29
CA ARG A 179 6.95 -19.20 32.93
C ARG A 179 6.15 -19.65 34.15
N HIS A 180 5.84 -20.95 34.28
CA HIS A 180 5.25 -21.51 35.49
C HIS A 180 6.11 -21.33 36.76
N HIS A 181 7.43 -21.13 36.63
CA HIS A 181 8.28 -20.83 37.78
C HIS A 181 7.85 -19.55 38.51
N TRP A 182 7.25 -18.58 37.81
CA TRP A 182 6.70 -17.40 38.46
C TRP A 182 5.63 -17.79 39.48
N LEU A 183 4.67 -18.64 39.11
CA LEU A 183 3.66 -19.13 40.04
C LEU A 183 4.29 -19.93 41.18
N ALA A 184 5.30 -20.76 40.90
CA ALA A 184 5.98 -21.53 41.94
C ALA A 184 6.65 -20.65 43.02
N LYS A 185 7.09 -19.44 42.66
CA LYS A 185 7.80 -18.51 43.57
C LYS A 185 6.92 -17.36 44.11
N ARG A 186 5.83 -17.03 43.42
CA ARG A 186 4.96 -15.86 43.70
C ARG A 186 3.48 -16.23 43.78
N ALA A 187 3.16 -17.48 44.14
CA ALA A 187 1.78 -17.99 44.21
C ALA A 187 0.83 -17.09 45.01
N ALA A 188 1.27 -16.61 46.18
CA ALA A 188 0.45 -15.76 47.06
C ALA A 188 0.09 -14.38 46.46
N GLU A 189 0.85 -13.91 45.48
CA GLU A 189 0.65 -12.61 44.84
C GLU A 189 0.04 -12.74 43.44
N SER A 190 -0.19 -13.98 42.98
CA SER A 190 -0.54 -14.28 41.59
C SER A 190 -1.93 -14.89 41.45
N ALA A 191 -2.60 -14.59 40.36
CA ALA A 191 -3.77 -15.33 39.89
C ALA A 191 -3.62 -15.68 38.41
N VAL A 192 -4.43 -16.61 37.94
CA VAL A 192 -4.44 -17.08 36.55
C VAL A 192 -5.80 -16.80 35.90
N LEU A 193 -5.78 -16.17 34.73
CA LEU A 193 -6.92 -16.06 33.84
C LEU A 193 -6.64 -16.87 32.57
N SER A 194 -7.49 -17.83 32.26
CA SER A 194 -7.39 -18.68 31.07
C SER A 194 -8.38 -18.22 30.02
N LEU A 195 -7.89 -17.76 28.85
CA LEU A 195 -8.71 -17.44 27.69
C LEU A 195 -8.84 -18.67 26.78
N GLU A 196 -10.01 -19.30 26.77
CA GLU A 196 -10.21 -20.62 26.18
C GLU A 196 -11.13 -20.52 24.96
N SER A 197 -10.59 -20.56 23.74
CA SER A 197 -11.44 -20.78 22.56
C SER A 197 -11.81 -22.26 22.42
N GLN A 198 -12.71 -22.57 21.49
CA GLN A 198 -13.03 -23.97 21.17
C GLN A 198 -11.81 -24.76 20.64
N ASP A 199 -10.80 -24.08 20.10
CA ASP A 199 -9.61 -24.71 19.54
C ASP A 199 -8.62 -25.16 20.63
N GLU A 200 -8.63 -24.54 21.83
CA GLU A 200 -7.61 -24.78 22.87
C GLU A 200 -8.14 -25.35 24.20
N GLN A 201 -9.39 -25.82 24.26
CA GLN A 201 -10.00 -26.33 25.51
C GLN A 201 -9.21 -27.46 26.16
N THR A 202 -8.65 -28.37 25.35
CA THR A 202 -7.89 -29.53 25.85
C THR A 202 -6.62 -29.08 26.56
N VAL A 203 -5.78 -28.26 25.91
CA VAL A 203 -4.53 -27.79 26.49
C VAL A 203 -4.77 -26.87 27.68
N ALA A 204 -5.81 -26.03 27.64
CA ALA A 204 -6.19 -25.19 28.76
C ALA A 204 -6.61 -26.04 29.98
N SER A 205 -7.45 -27.05 29.77
CA SER A 205 -7.91 -27.92 30.86
C SER A 205 -6.79 -28.72 31.48
N GLN A 206 -5.88 -29.27 30.67
CA GLN A 206 -4.68 -29.96 31.14
C GLN A 206 -3.76 -29.03 31.94
N THR A 207 -3.55 -27.80 31.45
CA THR A 207 -2.70 -26.81 32.12
C THR A 207 -3.28 -26.40 33.47
N LEU A 208 -4.57 -26.07 33.50
CA LEU A 208 -5.24 -25.60 34.71
C LEU A 208 -5.37 -26.69 35.78
N ALA A 209 -5.51 -27.96 35.38
CA ALA A 209 -5.54 -29.08 36.32
C ALA A 209 -4.22 -29.28 37.09
N LEU A 210 -3.11 -28.74 36.56
CA LEU A 210 -1.77 -28.84 37.16
C LEU A 210 -1.40 -27.60 38.01
N LEU A 211 -2.26 -26.59 38.08
CA LEU A 211 -1.98 -25.40 38.87
C LEU A 211 -2.07 -25.70 40.38
N PRO A 212 -1.24 -25.06 41.22
CA PRO A 212 -1.38 -25.17 42.66
C PRO A 212 -2.76 -24.69 43.13
N ALA A 213 -3.42 -25.46 43.99
CA ALA A 213 -4.76 -25.12 44.50
C ALA A 213 -4.83 -23.78 45.26
N SER A 214 -3.69 -23.28 45.76
CA SER A 214 -3.59 -21.97 46.41
C SER A 214 -3.64 -20.78 45.46
N VAL A 215 -3.46 -21.00 44.15
CA VAL A 215 -3.48 -19.95 43.13
C VAL A 215 -4.90 -19.83 42.57
N PRO A 216 -5.58 -18.67 42.74
CA PRO A 216 -6.89 -18.46 42.12
C PRO A 216 -6.78 -18.55 40.61
N ALA A 217 -7.63 -19.37 39.99
CA ALA A 217 -7.67 -19.56 38.54
C ALA A 217 -9.10 -19.41 38.03
N GLN A 218 -9.30 -18.59 37.00
CA GLN A 218 -10.60 -18.41 36.35
C GLN A 218 -10.52 -18.68 34.85
N ARG A 219 -11.61 -19.19 34.29
CA ARG A 219 -11.73 -19.55 32.87
C ARG A 219 -12.68 -18.60 32.17
N VAL A 220 -12.24 -18.03 31.05
CA VAL A 220 -13.07 -17.21 30.16
C VAL A 220 -13.24 -17.97 28.85
N ARG A 221 -14.40 -18.63 28.71
CA ARG A 221 -14.73 -19.45 27.53
C ARG A 221 -15.16 -18.60 26.34
N ILE A 222 -14.36 -18.58 25.28
CA ILE A 222 -14.66 -17.89 24.03
C ILE A 222 -15.42 -18.87 23.11
N PRO A 223 -16.70 -18.61 22.78
CA PRO A 223 -17.58 -19.58 22.11
C PRO A 223 -17.37 -19.64 20.59
N HIS A 224 -16.17 -19.31 20.10
CA HIS A 224 -15.85 -19.17 18.68
C HIS A 224 -14.49 -19.82 18.35
N ARG A 225 -14.14 -19.85 17.06
CA ARG A 225 -12.85 -20.35 16.54
C ARG A 225 -12.15 -19.29 15.68
N GLY A 226 -10.86 -19.48 15.45
CA GLY A 226 -10.08 -18.68 14.51
C GLY A 226 -10.15 -17.15 14.75
N TRP A 227 -10.38 -16.37 13.69
CA TRP A 227 -10.40 -14.91 13.78
C TRP A 227 -11.61 -14.36 14.56
N LEU A 228 -12.75 -15.07 14.56
CA LEU A 228 -13.93 -14.64 15.31
C LEU A 228 -13.72 -14.80 16.82
N ALA A 229 -12.98 -15.84 17.24
CA ALA A 229 -12.53 -15.99 18.62
C ALA A 229 -11.64 -14.82 19.08
N ASN A 230 -10.75 -14.33 18.22
CA ASN A 230 -9.92 -13.17 18.55
C ASN A 230 -10.79 -11.93 18.80
N LEU A 231 -11.78 -11.68 17.96
CA LEU A 231 -12.71 -10.56 18.10
C LEU A 231 -13.54 -10.66 19.41
N ALA A 232 -14.04 -11.86 19.72
CA ALA A 232 -14.77 -12.12 20.95
C ALA A 232 -13.89 -12.00 22.20
N ALA A 233 -12.64 -12.46 22.13
CA ALA A 233 -11.67 -12.35 23.22
C ALA A 233 -11.29 -10.89 23.53
N LEU A 234 -11.02 -10.07 22.51
CA LEU A 234 -10.83 -8.62 22.65
C LEU A 234 -12.02 -7.98 23.37
N THR A 235 -13.22 -8.32 22.92
CA THR A 235 -14.46 -7.77 23.47
C THR A 235 -14.67 -8.17 24.93
N ARG A 236 -14.41 -9.44 25.29
CA ARG A 236 -14.46 -9.92 26.68
C ARG A 236 -13.39 -9.27 27.56
N GLY A 237 -12.21 -9.00 27.00
CA GLY A 237 -11.16 -8.22 27.65
C GLY A 237 -11.65 -6.86 28.14
N LEU A 238 -12.49 -6.16 27.38
CA LEU A 238 -13.06 -4.87 27.78
C LEU A 238 -13.89 -4.96 29.08
N TYR A 239 -14.68 -6.02 29.24
CA TYR A 239 -15.49 -6.23 30.44
C TYR A 239 -14.63 -6.60 31.65
N LEU A 240 -13.57 -7.40 31.44
CA LEU A 240 -12.58 -7.69 32.47
C LEU A 240 -11.87 -6.42 32.95
N VAL A 241 -11.43 -5.58 32.01
CA VAL A 241 -10.77 -4.29 32.32
C VAL A 241 -11.73 -3.37 33.09
N SER A 242 -13.01 -3.35 32.72
CA SER A 242 -14.04 -2.62 33.48
C SER A 242 -14.23 -3.17 34.90
N ALA A 243 -14.20 -4.49 35.08
CA ALA A 243 -14.27 -5.13 36.40
C ALA A 243 -13.04 -4.78 37.26
N ALA A 244 -11.85 -4.79 36.68
CA ALA A 244 -10.61 -4.41 37.33
C ALA A 244 -10.63 -2.93 37.76
N GLY A 245 -11.09 -2.04 36.88
CA GLY A 245 -11.31 -0.63 37.21
C GLY A 245 -12.20 -0.45 38.44
N ARG A 246 -13.36 -1.13 38.49
CA ARG A 246 -14.24 -1.10 39.67
C ARG A 246 -13.56 -1.63 40.94
N CYS A 247 -12.81 -2.72 40.83
CA CYS A 247 -12.07 -3.29 41.96
C CYS A 247 -11.02 -2.32 42.53
N ARG A 248 -10.39 -1.50 41.66
CA ARG A 248 -9.37 -0.52 42.04
C ARG A 248 -9.90 0.90 42.28
N GLY A 249 -11.19 1.16 42.05
CA GLY A 249 -11.76 2.50 42.11
C GLY A 249 -11.25 3.44 41.01
N ILE A 250 -10.80 2.89 39.88
CA ILE A 250 -10.26 3.64 38.73
C ILE A 250 -11.25 3.49 37.57
N ASP A 251 -11.67 4.60 36.96
CA ASP A 251 -12.37 4.55 35.65
C ASP A 251 -11.32 4.34 34.55
N PRO A 252 -11.26 3.16 33.89
CA PRO A 252 -10.25 2.92 32.85
C PRO A 252 -10.46 3.82 31.63
N GLY A 253 -11.67 4.32 31.39
CA GLY A 253 -11.94 5.29 30.33
C GLY A 253 -11.43 6.69 30.64
N ARG A 254 -11.12 6.98 31.91
CA ARG A 254 -10.66 8.29 32.42
C ARG A 254 -9.71 8.12 33.61
N PRO A 255 -8.56 7.45 33.46
CA PRO A 255 -7.69 7.10 34.59
C PRO A 255 -6.94 8.31 35.17
N GLY A 256 -7.03 9.48 34.53
CA GLY A 256 -6.27 10.67 34.88
C GLY A 256 -4.87 10.62 34.28
N VAL A 257 -4.53 11.59 33.42
CA VAL A 257 -3.20 11.66 32.80
C VAL A 257 -2.34 12.72 33.51
N PRO A 258 -1.22 12.34 34.16
CA PRO A 258 -0.34 13.28 34.83
C PRO A 258 0.41 14.19 33.83
N SER A 259 0.94 15.30 34.31
CA SER A 259 1.59 16.32 33.46
C SER A 259 2.79 15.78 32.69
N PHE A 260 3.61 14.91 33.29
CA PHE A 260 4.75 14.30 32.59
C PHE A 260 4.29 13.41 31.42
N GLY A 261 3.20 12.65 31.59
CA GLY A 261 2.62 11.84 30.52
C GLY A 261 2.13 12.68 29.34
N ARG A 262 1.48 13.82 29.61
CA ARG A 262 1.08 14.78 28.56
C ARG A 262 2.29 15.36 27.82
N LYS A 263 3.36 15.71 28.55
CA LYS A 263 4.61 16.21 27.95
C LYS A 263 5.27 15.16 27.07
N LEU A 264 5.30 13.90 27.48
CA LEU A 264 5.82 12.79 26.69
C LEU A 264 5.00 12.59 25.41
N TYR A 265 3.66 12.57 25.51
CA TYR A 265 2.77 12.41 24.35
C TYR A 265 2.95 13.50 23.28
N HIS A 266 3.28 14.73 23.70
CA HIS A 266 3.54 15.86 22.79
C HIS A 266 5.02 16.02 22.43
N SER A 267 5.91 15.15 22.92
CA SER A 267 7.31 15.20 22.57
C SER A 267 7.50 14.83 21.09
N ASN A 268 8.38 15.56 20.40
CA ASN A 268 8.65 15.30 18.99
C ASN A 268 9.65 14.14 18.85
N ALA A 269 9.15 12.90 18.91
CA ALA A 269 9.95 11.69 18.82
C ALA A 269 10.61 11.50 17.44
N PHE A 270 10.06 12.13 16.40
CA PHE A 270 10.46 11.95 15.00
C PHE A 270 11.17 13.16 14.41
N ARG A 271 11.95 13.89 15.22
CA ARG A 271 12.82 14.95 14.68
C ARG A 271 13.68 14.36 13.56
N GLU A 272 13.62 15.00 12.40
CA GLU A 272 14.52 14.71 11.29
C GLU A 272 15.96 14.81 11.81
N ARG A 273 16.67 13.68 11.84
CA ARG A 273 18.12 13.74 11.92
C ARG A 273 18.56 14.47 10.66
N SER A 274 19.08 15.69 10.82
CA SER A 274 19.75 16.41 9.75
C SER A 274 20.85 15.51 9.21
N ARG A 275 20.59 14.86 8.06
CA ARG A 275 21.61 14.09 7.34
C ARG A 275 22.56 15.11 6.72
N ASN A 276 23.60 15.45 7.46
CA ASN A 276 24.65 16.37 7.03
C ASN A 276 25.65 15.64 6.12
N ASN A 277 25.18 15.18 4.96
CA ASN A 277 26.05 14.60 3.92
C ASN A 277 26.25 15.60 2.75
N GLY A 278 25.80 16.85 2.87
CA GLY A 278 25.86 17.85 1.79
C GLY A 278 24.91 17.59 0.62
N VAL A 279 24.14 16.50 0.65
CA VAL A 279 23.17 16.12 -0.39
C VAL A 279 21.75 16.53 0.03
N THR A 280 21.06 17.29 -0.81
CA THR A 280 19.65 17.68 -0.60
C THR A 280 18.74 16.46 -0.53
N ALA A 281 17.66 16.51 0.26
CA ALA A 281 16.69 15.41 0.40
C ALA A 281 16.08 14.94 -0.94
N TRP A 282 15.87 15.86 -1.88
CA TRP A 282 15.38 15.53 -3.22
C TRP A 282 16.39 14.67 -4.02
N ARG A 283 17.65 15.10 -4.11
CA ARG A 283 18.74 14.32 -4.75
C ARG A 283 18.92 12.96 -4.09
N ALA A 284 18.92 12.95 -2.75
CA ALA A 284 19.00 11.72 -1.97
C ALA A 284 17.95 10.71 -2.44
N ARG A 285 16.68 11.14 -2.53
CA ARG A 285 15.60 10.25 -2.93
C ARG A 285 15.71 9.78 -4.37
N ALA A 286 16.09 10.66 -5.31
CA ALA A 286 16.29 10.27 -6.70
C ALA A 286 17.37 9.17 -6.83
N VAL A 287 18.47 9.31 -6.09
CA VAL A 287 19.55 8.30 -6.03
C VAL A 287 19.08 7.01 -5.36
N GLU A 288 18.43 7.08 -4.20
CA GLU A 288 17.96 5.89 -3.47
C GLU A 288 16.98 5.06 -4.32
N ARG A 289 16.08 5.71 -5.08
CA ARG A 289 15.18 5.01 -6.02
C ARG A 289 15.97 4.24 -7.08
N LYS A 290 17.02 4.85 -7.62
CA LYS A 290 17.81 4.32 -8.74
C LYS A 290 18.75 3.20 -8.31
N ALA A 291 19.44 3.40 -7.20
CA ALA A 291 20.37 2.43 -6.62
C ALA A 291 19.66 1.27 -5.92
N ALA A 292 18.39 1.43 -5.53
CA ALA A 292 17.66 0.50 -4.66
C ALA A 292 18.34 0.28 -3.29
N GLU A 293 19.14 1.25 -2.85
CA GLU A 293 19.87 1.28 -1.58
C GLU A 293 19.66 2.63 -0.90
N THR A 294 19.71 2.66 0.43
CA THR A 294 19.66 3.92 1.19
C THR A 294 20.97 4.71 1.03
N LEU A 295 20.93 6.03 1.22
CA LEU A 295 22.16 6.83 1.19
C LEU A 295 23.23 6.33 2.16
N GLU A 296 22.86 5.86 3.37
CA GLU A 296 23.83 5.29 4.32
C GLU A 296 24.51 4.02 3.82
N GLN A 297 23.84 3.24 2.97
CA GLN A 297 24.44 2.04 2.37
C GLN A 297 25.37 2.39 1.20
N LEU A 298 25.18 3.56 0.59
CA LEU A 298 25.95 4.03 -0.56
C LEU A 298 27.20 4.84 -0.18
N THR A 299 27.28 5.32 1.06
CA THR A 299 28.43 6.13 1.53
C THR A 299 29.74 5.34 1.59
N ASP A 300 29.64 4.00 1.60
CA ASP A 300 30.79 3.11 1.50
C ASP A 300 30.97 2.71 0.02
N ASP A 301 32.18 2.97 -0.52
CA ASP A 301 32.70 2.48 -1.82
C ASP A 301 32.46 3.30 -3.11
N ASP A 302 32.66 4.63 -3.13
CA ASP A 302 32.57 5.53 -4.33
C ASP A 302 31.23 5.52 -5.10
N ARG A 303 30.31 4.61 -4.76
CA ARG A 303 28.99 4.44 -5.38
C ARG A 303 28.13 5.67 -5.23
N LEU A 304 28.16 6.33 -4.07
CA LEU A 304 27.44 7.59 -3.88
C LEU A 304 27.91 8.66 -4.88
N THR A 305 29.22 8.80 -5.06
CA THR A 305 29.81 9.75 -6.02
C THR A 305 29.38 9.40 -7.45
N PHE A 306 29.43 8.12 -7.82
CA PHE A 306 28.97 7.62 -9.12
C PHE A 306 27.49 7.98 -9.38
N TRP A 307 26.58 7.66 -8.46
CA TRP A 307 25.15 7.92 -8.65
C TRP A 307 24.80 9.40 -8.66
N LEU A 308 25.48 10.22 -7.84
CA LEU A 308 25.32 11.67 -7.89
C LEU A 308 25.84 12.26 -9.21
N GLY A 309 26.94 11.73 -9.74
CA GLY A 309 27.46 12.08 -11.06
C GLY A 309 26.49 11.74 -12.19
N ALA A 310 25.95 10.52 -12.17
CA ALA A 310 24.94 10.06 -13.13
C ALA A 310 23.68 10.95 -13.09
N LEU A 311 23.15 11.23 -11.90
CA LEU A 311 22.04 12.17 -11.72
C LEU A 311 22.38 13.56 -12.29
N GLY A 312 23.58 14.07 -12.02
CA GLY A 312 24.05 15.35 -12.57
C GLY A 312 24.06 15.38 -14.10
N ALA A 313 24.57 14.32 -14.74
CA ALA A 313 24.59 14.17 -16.19
C ALA A 313 23.16 14.13 -16.78
N THR A 314 22.25 13.36 -16.17
CA THR A 314 20.84 13.31 -16.60
C THR A 314 20.18 14.69 -16.52
N LEU A 315 20.38 15.43 -15.44
CA LEU A 315 19.83 16.78 -15.28
C LEU A 315 20.40 17.74 -16.34
N ALA A 316 21.69 17.65 -16.63
CA ALA A 316 22.32 18.44 -17.68
C ALA A 316 21.70 18.14 -19.07
N HIS A 317 21.51 16.86 -19.41
CA HIS A 317 20.85 16.46 -20.66
C HIS A 317 19.40 16.97 -20.76
N LEU A 318 18.60 16.83 -19.69
CA LEU A 318 17.21 17.28 -19.67
C LEU A 318 17.06 18.79 -19.82
N SER A 319 17.93 19.56 -19.16
CA SER A 319 17.87 21.03 -19.20
C SER A 319 18.41 21.64 -20.49
N ALA A 320 19.38 20.97 -21.14
CA ALA A 320 19.91 21.39 -22.43
C ALA A 320 18.96 21.06 -23.60
N ALA A 321 18.16 20.00 -23.47
CA ALA A 321 17.27 19.54 -24.51
C ALA A 321 16.09 20.48 -24.76
N ARG A 322 15.63 20.47 -26.01
CA ARG A 322 14.42 21.13 -26.46
C ARG A 322 13.41 20.06 -26.87
N PHE A 323 12.20 20.12 -26.34
CA PHE A 323 11.17 19.12 -26.58
C PHE A 323 10.10 19.66 -27.53
N GLY A 324 9.93 18.98 -28.67
CA GLY A 324 8.86 19.28 -29.64
C GLY A 324 7.60 18.45 -29.41
N ALA A 325 7.72 17.36 -28.66
CA ALA A 325 6.62 16.46 -28.32
C ALA A 325 6.84 15.79 -26.98
N ILE A 326 5.75 15.26 -26.41
CA ILE A 326 5.78 14.43 -25.20
C ILE A 326 5.02 13.14 -25.47
N VAL A 327 5.60 12.00 -25.09
CA VAL A 327 4.93 10.70 -25.09
C VAL A 327 4.71 10.24 -23.66
N PHE A 328 3.47 9.93 -23.33
CA PHE A 328 3.08 9.39 -22.03
C PHE A 328 2.68 7.94 -22.20
N ASP A 329 3.06 7.09 -21.24
CA ASP A 329 2.21 5.96 -20.90
C ASP A 329 0.85 6.46 -20.37
N TYR A 330 -0.19 5.63 -20.47
CA TYR A 330 -1.53 5.96 -19.99
C TYR A 330 -1.81 5.50 -18.56
N ASP A 331 -1.77 4.18 -18.31
CA ASP A 331 -2.28 3.55 -17.08
C ASP A 331 -1.20 3.54 -16.00
N GLY A 332 -1.43 4.19 -14.86
CA GLY A 332 -0.39 4.40 -13.84
C GLY A 332 0.30 5.76 -14.00
N THR A 333 0.27 6.35 -15.20
CA THR A 333 0.92 7.63 -15.52
C THR A 333 -0.04 8.81 -15.63
N LEU A 334 -1.08 8.73 -16.47
CA LEU A 334 -2.07 9.79 -16.67
C LEU A 334 -3.35 9.56 -15.83
N CYS A 335 -3.66 8.30 -15.52
CA CYS A 335 -4.70 7.91 -14.58
C CYS A 335 -4.13 6.93 -13.54
N SER A 336 -4.73 6.87 -12.35
CA SER A 336 -4.35 5.85 -11.36
C SER A 336 -4.86 4.48 -11.79
N GLU A 337 -4.15 3.42 -11.40
CA GLU A 337 -4.53 2.04 -11.73
C GLU A 337 -5.93 1.68 -11.21
N ASP A 338 -6.29 2.14 -10.00
CA ASP A 338 -7.59 1.89 -9.34
C ASP A 338 -8.76 2.63 -9.98
N HIS A 339 -8.48 3.72 -10.71
CA HIS A 339 -9.49 4.50 -11.43
C HIS A 339 -9.28 4.49 -12.94
N ARG A 340 -8.54 3.50 -13.47
CA ARG A 340 -8.21 3.41 -14.90
C ARG A 340 -9.43 3.34 -15.81
N LEU A 341 -10.56 2.84 -15.30
CA LEU A 341 -11.82 2.75 -16.03
C LEU A 341 -12.65 4.05 -15.97
N GLY A 342 -12.35 4.93 -15.03
CA GLY A 342 -13.02 6.21 -14.82
C GLY A 342 -12.61 7.31 -15.83
N PRO A 343 -13.13 8.53 -15.66
CA PRO A 343 -12.70 9.69 -16.43
C PRO A 343 -11.25 10.06 -16.10
N LEU A 344 -10.59 10.74 -17.04
CA LEU A 344 -9.25 11.29 -16.79
C LEU A 344 -9.33 12.38 -15.71
N PRO A 345 -8.39 12.43 -14.74
CA PRO A 345 -8.39 13.49 -13.73
C PRO A 345 -8.39 14.88 -14.38
N SER A 346 -9.25 15.78 -13.88
CA SER A 346 -9.43 17.12 -14.46
C SER A 346 -8.12 17.92 -14.55
N SER A 347 -7.25 17.79 -13.56
CA SER A 347 -5.92 18.41 -13.57
C SER A 347 -5.01 17.88 -14.67
N ILE A 348 -5.07 16.57 -14.97
CA ILE A 348 -4.33 15.98 -16.09
C ILE A 348 -4.93 16.44 -17.42
N ALA A 349 -6.27 16.40 -17.55
CA ALA A 349 -6.96 16.87 -18.75
C ALA A 349 -6.63 18.33 -19.08
N GLN A 350 -6.57 19.18 -18.05
CA GLN A 350 -6.18 20.58 -18.18
C GLN A 350 -4.71 20.70 -18.64
N ALA A 351 -3.78 19.99 -17.98
CA ALA A 351 -2.36 20.04 -18.36
C ALA A 351 -2.12 19.57 -19.82
N LEU A 352 -2.81 18.51 -20.26
CA LEU A 352 -2.75 18.07 -21.66
C LEU A 352 -3.38 19.10 -22.63
N SER A 353 -4.44 19.78 -22.21
CA SER A 353 -5.06 20.87 -22.98
C SER A 353 -4.13 22.08 -23.10
N ASP A 354 -3.39 22.42 -22.05
CA ASP A 354 -2.45 23.54 -22.06
C ASP A 354 -1.25 23.25 -22.99
N LEU A 355 -0.73 22.02 -22.95
CA LEU A 355 0.33 21.58 -23.87
C LEU A 355 -0.12 21.67 -25.34
N THR A 356 -1.32 21.17 -25.65
CA THR A 356 -1.86 21.22 -27.02
C THR A 356 -2.28 22.63 -27.45
N ALA A 357 -2.75 23.47 -26.52
CA ALA A 357 -2.98 24.89 -26.80
C ALA A 357 -1.68 25.60 -27.19
N ALA A 358 -0.55 25.18 -26.61
CA ALA A 358 0.76 25.69 -26.92
C ALA A 358 1.44 25.01 -28.13
N GLY A 359 0.69 24.17 -28.87
CA GLY A 359 1.14 23.56 -30.13
C GLY A 359 2.02 22.32 -29.97
N ILE A 360 2.09 21.75 -28.77
CA ILE A 360 2.90 20.56 -28.50
C ILE A 360 2.16 19.30 -28.92
N THR A 361 2.86 18.44 -29.66
CA THR A 361 2.31 17.13 -30.05
C THR A 361 2.39 16.17 -28.88
N ILE A 362 1.30 15.46 -28.62
CA ILE A 362 1.19 14.49 -27.53
C ILE A 362 1.01 13.08 -28.11
N GLY A 363 1.88 12.17 -27.69
CA GLY A 363 1.70 10.73 -27.87
C GLY A 363 1.20 10.08 -26.58
N ILE A 364 0.28 9.14 -26.72
CA ILE A 364 -0.19 8.30 -25.62
C ILE A 364 0.02 6.86 -26.01
N ALA A 365 0.83 6.14 -25.26
CA ALA A 365 1.09 4.72 -25.44
C ALA A 365 0.35 3.92 -24.36
N THR A 366 -0.38 2.87 -24.73
CA THR A 366 -1.19 2.10 -23.78
C THR A 366 -1.29 0.64 -24.21
N GLY A 367 -1.40 -0.28 -23.25
CA GLY A 367 -1.78 -1.67 -23.49
C GLY A 367 -3.25 -1.85 -23.87
N ARG A 368 -4.07 -0.80 -23.75
CA ARG A 368 -5.52 -0.84 -23.94
C ARG A 368 -5.94 -0.59 -25.38
N GLY A 369 -7.19 -0.94 -25.67
CA GLY A 369 -7.86 -0.68 -26.95
C GLY A 369 -8.75 0.57 -26.94
N LYS A 370 -9.91 0.48 -27.60
CA LYS A 370 -10.79 1.62 -27.90
C LYS A 370 -11.24 2.49 -26.71
N SER A 371 -11.22 1.97 -25.47
CA SER A 371 -11.73 2.70 -24.30
C SER A 371 -10.93 3.98 -24.00
N VAL A 372 -9.62 3.96 -24.21
CA VAL A 372 -8.74 5.14 -23.99
C VAL A 372 -9.11 6.29 -24.91
N ARG A 373 -9.46 6.00 -26.17
CA ARG A 373 -9.90 6.99 -27.15
C ARG A 373 -11.11 7.78 -26.66
N THR A 374 -12.13 7.07 -26.17
CA THR A 374 -13.36 7.67 -25.68
C THR A 374 -13.04 8.61 -24.52
N ARG A 375 -12.24 8.16 -23.55
CA ARG A 375 -11.84 8.97 -22.38
C ARG A 375 -11.08 10.23 -22.76
N LEU A 376 -10.15 10.13 -23.70
CA LEU A 376 -9.38 11.29 -24.17
C LEU A 376 -10.28 12.29 -24.93
N ARG A 377 -11.24 11.82 -25.71
CA ARG A 377 -12.20 12.69 -26.41
C ARG A 377 -13.19 13.36 -25.46
N GLU A 378 -13.58 12.69 -24.38
CA GLU A 378 -14.38 13.27 -23.30
C GLU A 378 -13.60 14.34 -22.53
N ALA A 379 -12.29 14.13 -22.34
CA ALA A 379 -11.44 15.02 -21.55
C ALA A 379 -10.90 16.23 -22.32
N LEU A 380 -10.63 16.09 -23.63
CA LEU A 380 -9.94 17.11 -24.43
C LEU A 380 -10.88 17.79 -25.44
N PRO A 381 -10.86 19.13 -25.55
CA PRO A 381 -11.57 19.85 -26.59
C PRO A 381 -11.23 19.36 -28.02
N ARG A 382 -12.25 19.22 -28.87
CA ARG A 382 -12.11 18.68 -30.25
C ARG A 382 -11.04 19.37 -31.10
N LYS A 383 -10.83 20.68 -30.90
CA LYS A 383 -9.80 21.48 -31.60
C LYS A 383 -8.37 20.95 -31.39
N TYR A 384 -8.11 20.25 -30.28
CA TYR A 384 -6.79 19.73 -29.95
C TYR A 384 -6.55 18.28 -30.40
N TRP A 385 -7.59 17.55 -30.84
CA TRP A 385 -7.46 16.13 -31.18
C TRP A 385 -6.45 15.84 -32.30
N ARG A 386 -6.20 16.80 -33.19
CA ARG A 386 -5.21 16.65 -34.27
C ARG A 386 -3.77 16.55 -33.75
N GLN A 387 -3.51 17.09 -32.57
CA GLN A 387 -2.17 17.10 -31.95
C GLN A 387 -1.94 15.88 -31.05
N VAL A 388 -2.93 14.99 -30.93
CA VAL A 388 -2.86 13.80 -30.07
C VAL A 388 -2.85 12.54 -30.93
N VAL A 389 -1.85 11.69 -30.69
CA VAL A 389 -1.69 10.37 -31.31
C VAL A 389 -1.76 9.32 -30.21
N VAL A 390 -2.45 8.20 -30.47
CA VAL A 390 -2.60 7.11 -29.52
C VAL A 390 -2.07 5.81 -30.12
N GLY A 391 -1.11 5.19 -29.43
CA GLY A 391 -0.62 3.84 -29.69
C GLY A 391 -1.33 2.82 -28.79
N TYR A 392 -2.20 2.01 -29.39
CA TYR A 392 -2.98 0.97 -28.72
C TYR A 392 -2.21 -0.35 -28.66
N TYR A 393 -2.59 -1.19 -27.70
CA TYR A 393 -2.02 -2.53 -27.50
C TYR A 393 -0.49 -2.53 -27.58
N ASN A 394 0.13 -1.78 -26.67
CA ASN A 394 1.57 -1.59 -26.53
C ASN A 394 2.27 -1.09 -27.81
N GLY A 395 1.56 -0.29 -28.62
CA GLY A 395 2.09 0.36 -29.81
C GLY A 395 1.89 -0.42 -31.11
N SER A 396 1.16 -1.55 -31.09
CA SER A 396 0.90 -2.33 -32.31
C SER A 396 0.02 -1.62 -33.35
N GLN A 397 -0.80 -0.66 -32.91
CA GLN A 397 -1.64 0.16 -33.78
C GLN A 397 -1.59 1.61 -33.34
N ILE A 398 -1.33 2.53 -34.28
CA ILE A 398 -1.18 3.96 -33.99
C ILE A 398 -2.24 4.72 -34.78
N LEU A 399 -3.07 5.49 -34.08
CA LEU A 399 -4.12 6.30 -34.69
C LEU A 399 -4.13 7.71 -34.11
N SER A 400 -4.41 8.71 -34.94
CA SER A 400 -4.70 10.06 -34.48
C SER A 400 -6.02 10.08 -33.69
N LEU A 401 -6.07 10.84 -32.58
CA LEU A 401 -7.29 11.05 -31.81
C LEU A 401 -8.39 11.73 -32.64
N ASN A 402 -8.02 12.48 -33.68
CA ASN A 402 -8.96 13.10 -34.61
C ASN A 402 -9.60 12.10 -35.60
N SER A 403 -8.98 10.93 -35.81
CA SER A 403 -9.50 9.92 -36.75
C SER A 403 -10.73 9.20 -36.20
N ASN A 404 -11.64 8.81 -37.09
CA ASN A 404 -12.77 7.93 -36.77
C ASN A 404 -12.39 6.44 -36.79
N ALA A 405 -11.19 6.10 -37.26
CA ALA A 405 -10.66 4.75 -37.13
C ALA A 405 -10.60 4.33 -35.66
N VAL A 406 -10.89 3.05 -35.41
CA VAL A 406 -10.81 2.41 -34.10
C VAL A 406 -9.77 1.30 -34.15
N PRO A 407 -9.04 1.04 -33.05
CA PRO A 407 -8.09 -0.06 -33.04
C PRO A 407 -8.82 -1.39 -33.19
N ASP A 408 -8.21 -2.34 -33.91
CA ASP A 408 -8.74 -3.67 -34.12
C ASP A 408 -8.99 -4.36 -32.76
N GLY A 409 -10.26 -4.68 -32.51
CA GLY A 409 -10.71 -5.31 -31.27
C GLY A 409 -11.11 -6.77 -31.45
N SER A 410 -10.79 -7.37 -32.59
CA SER A 410 -11.09 -8.77 -32.88
C SER A 410 -10.48 -9.69 -31.81
N GLU A 411 -11.24 -10.70 -31.41
CA GLU A 411 -10.82 -11.71 -30.44
C GLU A 411 -10.11 -12.88 -31.14
N ASN A 412 -9.14 -12.53 -31.99
CA ASN A 412 -8.24 -13.49 -32.61
C ASN A 412 -6.79 -13.07 -32.34
N VAL A 413 -5.89 -14.04 -32.38
CA VAL A 413 -4.45 -13.79 -32.33
C VAL A 413 -3.85 -14.06 -33.70
N GLY A 414 -2.84 -13.29 -34.08
CA GLY A 414 -2.04 -13.58 -35.26
C GLY A 414 -1.26 -14.89 -35.11
N GLU A 415 -0.78 -15.42 -36.23
CA GLU A 415 -0.03 -16.68 -36.28
C GLU A 415 1.18 -16.69 -35.33
N GLU A 416 1.84 -15.54 -35.17
CA GLU A 416 2.99 -15.33 -34.27
C GLU A 416 2.67 -15.67 -32.80
N LEU A 417 1.43 -15.45 -32.35
CA LEU A 417 1.00 -15.62 -30.96
C LEU A 417 0.13 -16.87 -30.75
N MET A 418 -0.30 -17.53 -31.83
CA MET A 418 -1.24 -18.66 -31.79
C MET A 418 -0.78 -19.82 -30.89
N PRO A 419 0.49 -20.28 -30.94
CA PRO A 419 0.96 -21.36 -30.06
C PRO A 419 0.87 -20.98 -28.58
N VAL A 420 1.23 -19.73 -28.25
CA VAL A 420 1.20 -19.22 -26.87
C VAL A 420 -0.24 -19.08 -26.38
N ALA A 421 -1.14 -18.52 -27.19
CA ALA A 421 -2.56 -18.39 -26.84
C ALA A 421 -3.21 -19.74 -26.52
N ARG A 422 -2.93 -20.77 -27.33
CA ARG A 422 -3.44 -22.13 -27.08
C ARG A 422 -2.91 -22.72 -25.78
N ALA A 423 -1.62 -22.56 -25.52
CA ALA A 423 -0.99 -23.07 -24.31
C ALA A 423 -1.51 -22.37 -23.04
N LEU A 424 -1.64 -21.04 -23.07
CA LEU A 424 -2.20 -20.26 -21.96
C LEU A 424 -3.67 -20.63 -21.70
N GLY A 425 -4.47 -20.78 -22.77
CA GLY A 425 -5.88 -21.15 -22.65
C GLY A 425 -6.11 -22.58 -22.14
N ALA A 426 -5.14 -23.48 -22.29
CA ALA A 426 -5.20 -24.85 -21.80
C ALA A 426 -4.60 -25.03 -20.39
N ASP A 427 -3.96 -23.99 -19.85
CA ASP A 427 -3.26 -24.08 -18.57
C ASP A 427 -4.22 -24.05 -17.37
N ARG A 428 -4.13 -25.05 -16.50
CA ARG A 428 -5.03 -25.20 -15.35
C ARG A 428 -4.84 -24.14 -14.27
N LEU A 429 -3.63 -23.59 -14.12
CA LEU A 429 -3.36 -22.52 -13.15
C LEU A 429 -3.95 -21.20 -13.64
N LEU A 430 -3.98 -20.99 -14.96
CA LEU A 430 -4.49 -19.78 -15.57
C LEU A 430 -6.01 -19.80 -15.83
N ALA A 431 -6.67 -20.93 -15.64
CA ALA A 431 -8.10 -21.12 -15.94
C ALA A 431 -9.05 -20.17 -15.17
N GLN A 432 -8.62 -19.61 -14.04
CA GLN A 432 -9.39 -18.63 -13.27
C GLN A 432 -9.13 -17.17 -13.71
N GLY A 433 -8.13 -16.95 -14.56
CA GLY A 433 -7.79 -15.65 -15.12
C GLY A 433 -8.64 -15.28 -16.32
N THR A 434 -8.74 -13.99 -16.59
CA THR A 434 -9.36 -13.49 -17.83
C THR A 434 -8.28 -13.35 -18.89
N LEU A 435 -8.40 -14.14 -19.96
CA LEU A 435 -7.51 -14.10 -21.11
C LEU A 435 -8.17 -13.29 -22.24
N THR A 436 -7.61 -12.14 -22.58
CA THR A 436 -8.07 -11.29 -23.68
C THR A 436 -7.15 -11.44 -24.88
N LEU A 437 -7.71 -11.86 -26.02
CA LEU A 437 -6.97 -12.07 -27.26
C LEU A 437 -7.13 -10.89 -28.22
N ARG A 438 -6.03 -10.42 -28.79
CA ARG A 438 -5.97 -9.40 -29.84
C ARG A 438 -4.93 -9.80 -30.90
N PRO A 439 -5.00 -9.27 -32.13
CA PRO A 439 -4.15 -9.74 -33.22
C PRO A 439 -2.65 -9.78 -32.89
N LYS A 440 -2.17 -8.80 -32.12
CA LYS A 440 -0.75 -8.69 -31.72
C LYS A 440 -0.55 -8.60 -30.19
N GLN A 441 -1.53 -9.01 -29.40
CA GLN A 441 -1.42 -8.99 -27.94
C GLN A 441 -2.32 -10.04 -27.29
N ILE A 442 -1.76 -10.79 -26.36
CA ILE A 442 -2.51 -11.60 -25.39
C ILE A 442 -2.39 -10.90 -24.05
N THR A 443 -3.50 -10.56 -23.41
CA THR A 443 -3.50 -9.97 -22.07
C THR A 443 -4.10 -10.96 -21.08
N LEU A 444 -3.42 -11.19 -19.97
CA LEU A 444 -3.90 -11.98 -18.86
C LEU A 444 -4.04 -11.10 -17.62
N ASP A 445 -5.27 -10.97 -17.12
CA ASP A 445 -5.54 -10.21 -15.91
C ASP A 445 -5.00 -10.92 -14.66
N LEU A 446 -4.65 -10.15 -13.63
CA LEU A 446 -4.18 -10.68 -12.35
C LEU A 446 -5.19 -11.69 -11.76
N ILE A 447 -4.70 -12.89 -11.47
CA ILE A 447 -5.48 -13.97 -10.87
C ILE A 447 -5.53 -13.79 -9.36
N ARG A 448 -6.73 -13.90 -8.79
CA ARG A 448 -6.92 -13.75 -7.33
C ARG A 448 -6.08 -14.79 -6.58
N GLY A 449 -5.28 -14.31 -5.62
CA GLY A 449 -4.42 -15.16 -4.79
C GLY A 449 -3.06 -15.49 -5.41
N MET A 450 -2.78 -15.02 -6.63
CA MET A 450 -1.46 -15.09 -7.26
C MET A 450 -0.81 -13.70 -7.25
N SER A 451 0.50 -13.62 -7.01
CA SER A 451 1.22 -12.36 -7.20
C SER A 451 1.42 -12.08 -8.69
N LEU A 452 1.56 -10.80 -9.06
CA LEU A 452 1.83 -10.42 -10.44
C LEU A 452 3.17 -10.99 -10.95
N GLU A 453 4.14 -11.12 -10.06
CA GLU A 453 5.45 -11.72 -10.33
C GLU A 453 5.33 -13.20 -10.66
N ALA A 454 4.62 -13.98 -9.83
CA ALA A 454 4.38 -15.40 -10.10
C ALA A 454 3.56 -15.62 -11.38
N LEU A 455 2.60 -14.74 -11.67
CA LEU A 455 1.85 -14.78 -12.92
C LEU A 455 2.76 -14.53 -14.13
N HIS A 456 3.61 -13.51 -14.05
CA HIS A 456 4.56 -13.17 -15.11
C HIS A 456 5.54 -14.30 -15.36
N GLU A 457 6.18 -14.84 -14.31
CA GLU A 457 7.11 -15.98 -14.40
C GLU A 457 6.46 -17.20 -15.04
N HIS A 458 5.22 -17.53 -14.67
CA HIS A 458 4.49 -18.67 -15.23
C HIS A 458 4.14 -18.46 -16.71
N VAL A 459 3.66 -17.26 -17.08
CA VAL A 459 3.37 -16.92 -18.48
C VAL A 459 4.65 -16.92 -19.32
N GLU A 460 5.76 -16.40 -18.79
CA GLU A 460 7.07 -16.39 -19.45
C GLU A 460 7.59 -17.81 -19.66
N ALA A 461 7.48 -18.70 -18.67
CA ALA A 461 7.84 -20.11 -18.80
C ALA A 461 7.02 -20.82 -19.88
N ILE A 462 5.72 -20.53 -19.99
CA ILE A 462 4.86 -21.07 -21.06
C ILE A 462 5.31 -20.52 -22.41
N ALA A 463 5.47 -19.21 -22.53
CA ALA A 463 5.85 -18.54 -23.77
C ALA A 463 7.20 -19.08 -24.29
N ASN A 464 8.22 -19.18 -23.43
CA ASN A 464 9.54 -19.72 -23.78
C ASN A 464 9.49 -21.18 -24.26
N ARG A 465 8.52 -21.97 -23.80
CA ARG A 465 8.38 -23.38 -24.19
C ARG A 465 7.69 -23.57 -25.54
N VAL A 466 6.74 -22.70 -25.90
CA VAL A 466 5.82 -22.96 -27.03
C VAL A 466 5.87 -21.92 -28.14
N ALA A 467 6.44 -20.75 -27.90
CA ALA A 467 6.52 -19.70 -28.90
C ALA A 467 7.36 -20.16 -30.09
N THR A 468 6.79 -20.08 -31.29
CA THR A 468 7.48 -20.38 -32.55
C THR A 468 8.10 -19.14 -33.19
N HIS A 469 7.75 -17.95 -32.69
CA HIS A 469 8.24 -16.66 -33.11
C HIS A 469 8.77 -15.89 -31.88
N PRO A 470 9.69 -14.93 -32.05
CA PRO A 470 10.13 -14.09 -30.94
C PRO A 470 8.96 -13.31 -30.32
N VAL A 471 8.72 -13.52 -29.03
CA VAL A 471 7.70 -12.82 -28.25
C VAL A 471 8.33 -12.12 -27.05
N ARG A 472 7.62 -11.15 -26.48
CA ARG A 472 7.96 -10.50 -25.21
C ARG A 472 6.80 -10.64 -24.24
N VAL A 473 7.13 -11.03 -23.01
CA VAL A 473 6.19 -11.10 -21.89
C VAL A 473 6.47 -9.91 -20.98
N MET A 474 5.54 -8.97 -20.96
CA MET A 474 5.66 -7.70 -20.23
C MET A 474 4.61 -7.62 -19.13
N ARG A 475 4.87 -6.86 -18.08
CA ARG A 475 3.91 -6.60 -17.01
C ARG A 475 3.47 -5.14 -16.97
N SER A 476 2.17 -4.94 -16.77
CA SER A 476 1.61 -3.69 -16.26
C SER A 476 1.46 -3.79 -14.74
N GLY A 477 0.72 -2.89 -14.09
CA GLY A 477 0.40 -3.05 -12.66
C GLY A 477 -0.64 -4.12 -12.32
N HIS A 478 -1.40 -4.62 -13.30
CA HIS A 478 -2.53 -5.51 -13.04
C HIS A 478 -2.71 -6.64 -14.05
N SER A 479 -1.82 -6.72 -15.04
CA SER A 479 -1.89 -7.70 -16.10
C SER A 479 -0.50 -8.08 -16.60
N VAL A 480 -0.44 -9.23 -17.26
CA VAL A 480 0.70 -9.68 -18.05
C VAL A 480 0.27 -9.68 -19.51
N ASP A 481 1.08 -9.03 -20.35
CA ASP A 481 0.88 -8.96 -21.79
C ASP A 481 1.94 -9.80 -22.51
N VAL A 482 1.51 -10.64 -23.45
CA VAL A 482 2.40 -11.30 -24.43
C VAL A 482 2.20 -10.63 -25.78
N VAL A 483 3.28 -10.10 -26.35
CA VAL A 483 3.28 -9.43 -27.65
C VAL A 483 4.39 -9.99 -28.56
N PRO A 484 4.28 -9.89 -29.88
CA PRO A 484 5.41 -10.15 -30.77
C PRO A 484 6.59 -9.23 -30.42
N ALA A 485 7.81 -9.71 -30.60
CA ALA A 485 9.01 -8.92 -30.28
C ALA A 485 9.13 -7.63 -31.12
N SER A 486 8.38 -7.52 -32.23
CA SER A 486 8.27 -6.31 -33.06
C SER A 486 7.37 -5.21 -32.47
N VAL A 487 6.50 -5.53 -31.50
CA VAL A 487 5.54 -4.57 -30.93
C VAL A 487 6.16 -3.77 -29.79
N SER A 488 6.21 -2.44 -29.91
CA SER A 488 6.78 -1.58 -28.88
C SER A 488 6.05 -0.25 -28.75
N LYS A 489 5.95 0.27 -27.53
CA LYS A 489 5.49 1.65 -27.27
C LYS A 489 6.40 2.68 -27.96
N LEU A 490 7.65 2.32 -28.28
CA LEU A 490 8.56 3.14 -29.07
C LEU A 490 8.04 3.48 -30.47
N GLU A 491 7.15 2.66 -31.03
CA GLU A 491 6.53 2.97 -32.32
C GLU A 491 5.74 4.28 -32.28
N VAL A 492 5.18 4.66 -31.12
CA VAL A 492 4.52 5.96 -30.94
C VAL A 492 5.52 7.11 -31.06
N VAL A 493 6.71 6.95 -30.48
CA VAL A 493 7.79 7.94 -30.58
C VAL A 493 8.24 8.06 -32.05
N ALA A 494 8.50 6.92 -32.70
CA ALA A 494 8.92 6.89 -34.10
C ALA A 494 7.86 7.47 -35.04
N HIS A 495 6.57 7.22 -34.77
CA HIS A 495 5.48 7.81 -35.52
C HIS A 495 5.46 9.33 -35.37
N ILE A 496 5.55 9.84 -34.14
CA ILE A 496 5.57 11.30 -33.89
C ILE A 496 6.77 11.95 -34.57
N GLN A 497 7.95 11.35 -34.49
CA GLN A 497 9.14 11.88 -35.18
C GLN A 497 8.97 11.96 -36.69
N LYS A 498 8.21 11.04 -37.29
CA LYS A 498 7.92 11.02 -38.73
C LYS A 498 6.79 11.96 -39.14
N THR A 499 5.74 12.10 -38.32
CA THR A 499 4.48 12.74 -38.72
C THR A 499 4.24 14.11 -38.09
N ALA A 500 4.83 14.36 -36.92
CA ALA A 500 4.78 15.68 -36.30
C ALA A 500 5.80 16.58 -36.97
N ARG A 501 5.47 17.86 -37.12
CA ARG A 501 6.41 18.91 -37.58
C ARG A 501 7.38 19.30 -36.46
N ILE A 502 7.95 18.32 -35.76
CA ILE A 502 9.03 18.57 -34.80
C ILE A 502 10.31 18.78 -35.59
N ALA A 503 11.17 19.70 -35.15
CA ALA A 503 12.45 19.89 -35.82
C ALA A 503 13.34 18.66 -35.59
N ASP A 504 14.23 18.32 -36.52
CA ASP A 504 15.14 17.17 -36.37
C ASP A 504 16.04 17.26 -35.12
N THR A 505 16.24 18.48 -34.59
CA THR A 505 16.97 18.76 -33.36
C THR A 505 16.14 18.61 -32.08
N ASP A 506 14.82 18.38 -32.19
CA ASP A 506 13.91 18.33 -31.05
C ASP A 506 13.81 16.93 -30.47
N ALA A 507 14.00 16.85 -29.17
CA ALA A 507 13.80 15.63 -28.40
C ALA A 507 12.31 15.36 -28.17
N VAL A 508 12.01 14.09 -27.86
CA VAL A 508 10.70 13.65 -27.38
C VAL A 508 10.84 13.27 -25.92
N LEU A 509 10.17 14.02 -25.03
CA LEU A 509 10.12 13.70 -23.61
C LEU A 509 9.22 12.47 -23.41
N ARG A 510 9.63 11.53 -22.56
CA ARG A 510 8.89 10.27 -22.35
C ARG A 510 8.59 10.09 -20.88
N ILE A 511 7.34 9.80 -20.53
CA ILE A 511 6.91 9.67 -19.12
C ILE A 511 6.12 8.37 -18.96
N GLY A 512 6.47 7.56 -17.96
CA GLY A 512 5.81 6.27 -17.70
C GLY A 512 6.06 5.74 -16.29
N ASP A 513 5.37 4.68 -15.87
CA ASP A 513 5.41 4.20 -14.48
C ASP A 513 6.17 2.86 -14.34
N ARG A 514 6.25 2.03 -15.39
CA ARG A 514 6.89 0.69 -15.35
C ARG A 514 8.22 0.62 -16.07
N GLY A 515 9.18 1.45 -15.64
CA GLY A 515 10.49 1.55 -16.28
C GLY A 515 11.49 0.43 -15.99
N ARG A 516 11.24 -0.40 -14.97
CA ARG A 516 12.06 -1.56 -14.65
C ARG A 516 11.60 -2.77 -15.47
N TRP A 517 12.51 -3.48 -16.15
CA TRP A 517 12.18 -4.76 -16.78
C TRP A 517 11.64 -5.76 -15.74
N PRO A 518 10.57 -6.53 -16.03
CA PRO A 518 9.84 -6.70 -17.29
C PRO A 518 8.65 -5.74 -17.50
N GLY A 519 8.69 -4.55 -16.94
CA GLY A 519 7.67 -3.51 -17.11
C GLY A 519 7.45 -3.11 -18.56
N ASN A 520 6.18 -2.88 -18.93
CA ASN A 520 5.78 -2.53 -20.29
C ASN A 520 6.27 -1.15 -20.78
N ASP A 521 6.79 -0.30 -19.89
CA ASP A 521 7.41 0.98 -20.22
C ASP A 521 8.94 0.92 -20.28
N ALA A 522 9.58 -0.21 -19.94
CA ALA A 522 11.03 -0.30 -19.84
C ALA A 522 11.74 0.19 -21.11
N HIS A 523 11.25 -0.21 -22.29
CA HIS A 523 11.80 0.27 -23.57
C HIS A 523 11.44 1.73 -23.88
N LEU A 524 10.23 2.18 -23.50
CA LEU A 524 9.83 3.57 -23.69
C LEU A 524 10.75 4.51 -22.91
N LEU A 525 11.06 4.15 -21.67
CA LEU A 525 11.82 4.95 -20.70
C LEU A 525 13.34 4.75 -20.77
N ALA A 526 13.83 3.75 -21.51
CA ALA A 526 15.25 3.57 -21.86
C ALA A 526 15.71 4.66 -22.84
N SER A 527 15.74 5.90 -22.37
CA SER A 527 16.16 7.09 -23.09
C SER A 527 16.71 8.12 -22.10
N PRO A 528 17.68 8.96 -22.51
CA PRO A 528 18.13 10.11 -21.71
C PRO A 528 16.99 11.10 -21.38
N TYR A 529 15.89 11.05 -22.15
CA TYR A 529 14.69 11.86 -21.97
C TYR A 529 13.51 11.07 -21.38
N GLY A 530 13.78 9.88 -20.83
CA GLY A 530 12.80 9.04 -20.15
C GLY A 530 12.72 9.35 -18.66
N LEU A 531 11.55 9.78 -18.19
CA LEU A 531 11.26 10.03 -16.79
C LEU A 531 10.25 9.01 -16.26
N SER A 532 10.59 8.37 -15.15
CA SER A 532 9.68 7.48 -14.45
C SER A 532 8.82 8.26 -13.45
N VAL A 533 7.57 7.84 -13.27
CA VAL A 533 6.66 8.29 -12.20
C VAL A 533 6.43 7.22 -11.13
N HIS A 534 7.10 6.08 -11.23
CA HIS A 534 7.08 5.01 -10.23
C HIS A 534 8.36 4.16 -10.30
N GLU A 535 8.35 3.02 -10.99
CA GLU A 535 9.49 2.11 -11.08
C GLU A 535 10.58 2.65 -12.02
N VAL A 536 11.83 2.59 -11.58
CA VAL A 536 13.02 2.98 -12.36
C VAL A 536 13.82 1.76 -12.81
N SER A 537 14.46 1.85 -13.97
CA SER A 537 15.47 0.89 -14.43
C SER A 537 16.74 0.95 -13.55
N SER A 538 17.61 -0.04 -13.64
CA SER A 538 18.95 -0.03 -13.02
C SER A 538 19.99 0.76 -13.83
N ASP A 539 19.67 1.13 -15.07
CA ASP A 539 20.59 1.84 -15.98
C ASP A 539 20.81 3.30 -15.51
N PRO A 540 22.03 3.71 -15.14
CA PRO A 540 22.34 5.04 -14.63
C PRO A 540 22.05 6.18 -15.61
N GLU A 541 21.95 5.93 -16.92
CA GLU A 541 21.82 6.99 -17.92
C GLU A 541 20.37 7.37 -18.22
N THR A 542 19.41 6.51 -17.89
CA THR A 542 18.02 6.62 -18.37
C THR A 542 16.99 6.39 -17.28
N CYS A 543 15.71 6.62 -17.56
CA CYS A 543 14.57 6.23 -16.69
C CYS A 543 14.73 6.65 -15.21
N TRP A 544 14.99 7.93 -14.97
CA TRP A 544 15.08 8.47 -13.61
C TRP A 544 13.71 8.91 -13.10
N ASN A 545 13.45 8.73 -11.80
CA ASN A 545 12.32 9.35 -11.12
C ASN A 545 12.80 10.55 -10.30
N LEU A 546 12.58 11.73 -10.85
CA LEU A 546 12.99 13.01 -10.29
C LEU A 546 11.87 13.69 -9.48
N ALA A 547 10.70 13.07 -9.33
CA ALA A 547 9.59 13.67 -8.57
C ALA A 547 9.91 13.76 -7.07
N PRO A 548 9.25 14.65 -6.29
CA PRO A 548 9.39 14.71 -4.83
C PRO A 548 9.10 13.35 -4.18
N ALA A 549 9.65 13.14 -2.99
CA ALA A 549 9.39 11.92 -2.23
C ALA A 549 7.88 11.76 -1.95
N GLY A 550 7.35 10.56 -2.16
CA GLY A 550 5.93 10.23 -2.00
C GLY A 550 5.06 10.61 -3.20
N PHE A 551 5.59 11.25 -4.23
CA PHE A 551 4.84 11.57 -5.44
C PHE A 551 4.97 10.42 -6.42
N ARG A 552 3.83 9.85 -6.83
CA ARG A 552 3.75 8.75 -7.80
C ARG A 552 2.67 8.97 -8.85
N GLY A 553 2.82 8.28 -9.97
CA GLY A 553 1.85 8.27 -11.07
C GLY A 553 1.42 9.66 -11.51
N SER A 554 0.11 9.89 -11.64
CA SER A 554 -0.44 11.20 -12.05
C SER A 554 0.04 12.39 -11.22
N GLN A 555 0.38 12.21 -9.93
CA GLN A 555 0.92 13.30 -9.12
C GLN A 555 2.34 13.70 -9.55
N ALA A 556 3.19 12.70 -9.79
CA ALA A 556 4.53 12.92 -10.33
C ALA A 556 4.48 13.45 -11.77
N THR A 557 3.56 12.95 -12.61
CA THR A 557 3.33 13.48 -13.96
C THR A 557 3.01 14.98 -13.93
N LEU A 558 2.03 15.40 -13.12
CA LEU A 558 1.67 16.82 -12.97
C LEU A 558 2.86 17.65 -12.47
N TRP A 559 3.66 17.10 -11.57
CA TRP A 559 4.85 17.76 -11.08
C TRP A 559 5.88 17.98 -12.21
N TYR A 560 6.14 16.98 -13.05
CA TYR A 560 7.01 17.16 -14.23
C TYR A 560 6.46 18.21 -15.20
N LEU A 561 5.15 18.17 -15.48
CA LEU A 561 4.52 19.15 -16.38
C LEU A 561 4.59 20.58 -15.83
N GLY A 562 4.49 20.76 -14.51
CA GLY A 562 4.69 22.05 -13.85
C GLY A 562 6.12 22.61 -13.96
N HIS A 563 7.10 21.76 -14.29
CA HIS A 563 8.50 22.15 -14.53
C HIS A 563 8.83 22.30 -16.00
N LEU A 564 7.85 22.18 -16.90
CA LEU A 564 8.04 22.49 -18.32
C LEU A 564 7.76 23.96 -18.56
N LYS A 565 8.72 24.65 -19.18
CA LYS A 565 8.56 26.04 -19.63
C LYS A 565 8.46 26.10 -21.13
N MET A 566 7.44 26.81 -21.60
CA MET A 566 7.33 27.16 -23.00
C MET A 566 8.34 28.25 -23.34
N THR A 567 9.11 28.04 -24.40
CA THR A 567 10.04 29.03 -24.94
C THR A 567 9.68 29.31 -26.40
N LYS A 568 10.21 30.39 -26.98
CA LYS A 568 10.05 30.70 -28.42
C LYS A 568 10.50 29.55 -29.34
N GLN A 569 11.33 28.65 -28.82
CA GLN A 569 11.95 27.57 -29.58
C GLN A 569 11.31 26.19 -29.32
N GLY A 570 10.41 26.05 -28.33
CA GLY A 570 9.83 24.76 -27.91
C GLY A 570 9.74 24.62 -26.40
N LEU A 571 9.44 23.43 -25.88
CA LEU A 571 9.45 23.16 -24.44
C LEU A 571 10.88 22.95 -23.92
N ARG A 572 11.14 23.45 -22.72
CA ARG A 572 12.36 23.14 -21.96
C ARG A 572 12.01 22.73 -20.55
N PHE A 573 12.82 21.83 -20.01
CA PHE A 573 12.69 21.37 -18.64
C PHE A 573 13.43 22.31 -17.69
N ASP A 574 12.72 22.93 -16.76
CA ASP A 574 13.27 23.91 -15.82
C ASP A 574 13.64 23.27 -14.48
N LEU A 575 14.95 23.19 -14.24
CA LEU A 575 15.50 22.66 -13.00
C LEU A 575 15.50 23.65 -11.84
N LYS A 576 15.30 24.96 -12.08
CA LYS A 576 15.40 25.99 -11.04
C LYS A 576 14.34 25.85 -9.94
N GLY A 577 13.23 25.17 -10.22
CA GLY A 577 12.16 24.87 -9.25
C GLY A 577 12.27 23.50 -8.57
N MET A 578 13.17 22.62 -9.04
CA MET A 578 13.31 21.25 -8.52
C MET A 578 14.27 21.14 -7.33
N THR A 579 14.99 22.23 -7.05
CA THR A 579 15.88 22.36 -5.90
C THR A 579 15.17 23.21 -4.85
N PRO A 580 14.56 22.61 -3.81
CA PRO A 580 14.09 23.38 -2.67
C PRO A 580 15.24 24.07 -1.93
#